data_AF-A0A0F9PJP0-F1
#
_entry.id   AF-A0A0F9PJP0-F1
#
_cell.length_a   1.000
_cell.length_b   1.000
_cell.length_c   1.000
_cell.angle_alpha   90.00
_cell.angle_beta   90.00
_cell.angle_gamma   90.00
#
_symmetry.space_group_name_H-M   'P 1'
#
loop_
_entity.id
_entity.type
_entity.pdbx_description
1 polymer ?
#
loop_
_entity_poly.entity_id
_entity_poly.type
_entity_poly.pdbx_seq_one_letter_code
_entity_poly.pdbx_strand_id
1 'polypeptide(L)'
;MKNQLPFLIYMRWTLLIELLCTTFIKRILLALSHYYLKKKMIPISDNLKNTVRKSNQRKNVKNVSLKFREPNRKVIEIIWTEIDNFIVLKREILDKKLNYLEEIKRYCLLKEDVIKHLNRINLISKNLNSRSKILIERSIVLIYLLRAKNPPSDRQIALKAGYSQRADIIKKIKSHLGILEETKTKHIWIEIDNYIAQERENLDKKLKLLEENEKYHFIKQTIMNYLIAETNLVNRNLSLTKKTSIERAIVIIYLLRSKSSLTFNEIMIKSEYKDTKPIRNIANYFRIYAHLEIDHINQTRVCAKCKRMLSFDKFNTYDGKIRSMCNECDNIRDGINRFQKKLLAAIFITLKSEKGMIVEEFLQRVDQGRKFDVDVKCPGCRLDLHFLPSYDFHHPNPAIKTVSWKKLAVKKVEEIITTLDKEQCVFMCGNCHRLKKSTFIMEHLDEILTENIDWKHYNDNARKSLRRSIRKKKIFEDLYNGVCYYCKKPMVDKLAAIDFHHTIEELKEHTWSKDLRDKEDIEWVKKILLKEKQVGACHNCHYMETAIYFNNNKYDILSKYLSSNIIKKLGL
;
A
#
# COMPACT_ATOMS: atom_id res chain seq x y z
N MET A 1 -5.58 11.53 -48.84
CA MET A 1 -4.34 12.30 -49.07
C MET A 1 -4.30 13.68 -48.39
N LYS A 2 -5.40 14.44 -48.24
CA LYS A 2 -5.39 15.74 -47.52
C LYS A 2 -4.90 15.70 -46.05
N ASN A 3 -4.99 14.54 -45.38
CA ASN A 3 -4.59 14.39 -43.97
C ASN A 3 -3.09 14.07 -43.75
N GLN A 4 -2.29 13.91 -44.81
CA GLN A 4 -0.85 13.60 -44.69
C GLN A 4 0.07 14.81 -44.90
N LEU A 5 -0.48 15.91 -45.44
CA LEU A 5 0.26 17.14 -45.66
C LEU A 5 0.77 17.78 -44.35
N PRO A 6 0.01 17.81 -43.23
CA PRO A 6 0.50 18.35 -41.97
C PRO A 6 1.66 17.54 -41.38
N PHE A 7 1.64 16.21 -41.55
CA PHE A 7 2.69 15.32 -41.06
C PHE A 7 3.99 15.46 -41.86
N LEU A 8 3.89 15.58 -43.19
CA LEU A 8 5.06 15.81 -44.04
C LEU A 8 5.66 17.21 -43.83
N ILE A 9 4.83 18.23 -43.59
CA ILE A 9 5.29 19.57 -43.20
C ILE A 9 6.01 19.51 -41.85
N TYR A 10 5.42 18.83 -40.86
CA TYR A 10 6.02 18.64 -39.53
C TYR A 10 7.39 17.93 -39.60
N MET A 11 7.49 16.86 -40.41
CA MET A 11 8.75 16.13 -40.60
C MET A 11 9.82 16.98 -41.30
N ARG A 12 9.44 17.78 -42.30
CA ARG A 12 10.37 18.67 -43.02
C ARG A 12 10.89 19.80 -42.12
N TRP A 13 10.05 20.34 -41.25
CA TRP A 13 10.47 21.32 -40.25
C TRP A 13 11.37 20.72 -39.16
N THR A 14 11.10 19.49 -38.74
CA THR A 14 11.92 18.78 -37.74
C THR A 14 13.32 18.53 -38.27
N LEU A 15 13.45 18.04 -39.51
CA LEU A 15 14.73 17.86 -40.19
C LEU A 15 15.49 19.18 -40.39
N LEU A 16 14.79 20.26 -40.76
CA LEU A 16 15.41 21.58 -40.91
C LEU A 16 15.94 22.12 -39.58
N ILE A 17 15.19 21.97 -38.49
CA ILE A 17 15.59 22.39 -37.14
C ILE A 17 16.79 21.57 -36.65
N GLU A 18 16.82 20.27 -36.90
CA GLU A 18 17.97 19.42 -36.56
C GLU A 18 19.23 19.83 -37.35
N LEU A 19 19.10 20.13 -38.64
CA LEU A 19 20.23 20.60 -39.46
C LEU A 19 20.78 21.94 -38.94
N LEU A 20 19.89 22.86 -38.57
CA LEU A 20 20.25 24.17 -38.01
C LEU A 20 20.92 24.05 -36.64
N CYS A 21 20.42 23.18 -35.76
CA CYS A 21 21.01 22.94 -34.44
C CYS A 21 22.42 22.34 -34.56
N THR A 22 22.62 21.40 -35.48
CA THR A 22 23.92 20.75 -35.69
C THR A 22 24.94 21.75 -36.25
N THR A 23 24.51 22.62 -37.17
CA THR A 23 25.34 23.68 -37.74
C THR A 23 25.69 24.76 -36.70
N PHE A 24 24.74 25.09 -35.83
CA PHE A 24 24.91 26.06 -34.75
C PHE A 24 25.87 25.55 -33.66
N ILE A 25 25.76 24.28 -33.25
CA ILE A 25 26.68 23.65 -32.30
C ILE A 25 28.11 23.60 -32.87
N LYS A 26 28.28 23.26 -34.16
CA LYS A 26 29.59 23.33 -34.83
C LYS A 26 30.19 24.74 -34.78
N ARG A 27 29.38 25.79 -34.99
CA ARG A 27 29.85 27.19 -34.93
C ARG A 27 30.23 27.62 -33.52
N ILE A 28 29.50 27.19 -32.49
CA ILE A 28 29.85 27.44 -31.08
C ILE A 28 31.18 26.77 -30.73
N LEU A 29 31.38 25.52 -31.14
CA LEU A 29 32.61 24.78 -30.86
C LEU A 29 33.83 25.40 -31.59
N LEU A 30 33.65 25.87 -32.83
CA LEU A 30 34.66 26.65 -33.56
C LEU A 30 34.96 28.01 -32.90
N ALA A 31 33.95 28.71 -32.40
CA ALA A 31 34.14 29.97 -31.68
C ALA A 31 34.87 29.77 -30.35
N LEU A 32 34.56 28.68 -29.64
CA LEU A 32 35.22 28.33 -28.38
C LEU A 32 36.67 27.90 -28.60
N SER A 33 36.98 27.16 -29.67
CA SER A 33 38.36 26.81 -30.01
C SER A 33 39.19 28.05 -30.42
N HIS A 34 38.61 28.96 -31.20
CA HIS A 34 39.26 30.24 -31.54
C HIS A 34 39.48 31.14 -30.31
N TYR A 35 38.50 31.23 -29.41
CA TYR A 35 38.62 31.98 -28.15
C TYR A 35 39.74 31.43 -27.27
N TYR A 36 39.87 30.09 -27.18
CA TYR A 36 40.93 29.44 -26.42
C TYR A 36 42.33 29.66 -27.00
N LEU A 37 42.45 29.68 -28.34
CA LEU A 37 43.72 29.96 -29.04
C LEU A 37 44.15 31.43 -28.88
N LYS A 38 43.21 32.38 -28.97
CA LYS A 38 43.50 33.82 -28.87
C LYS A 38 43.92 34.25 -27.45
N LYS A 39 43.39 33.59 -26.41
CA LYS A 39 43.70 33.92 -24.99
C LYS A 39 45.11 33.47 -24.56
N LYS A 40 45.79 32.62 -25.32
CA LYS A 40 47.18 32.19 -25.09
C LYS A 40 48.25 33.10 -25.72
N MET A 41 47.87 34.12 -26.51
CA MET A 41 48.82 35.02 -27.20
C MET A 41 48.89 36.46 -26.64
N ILE A 42 48.35 36.74 -25.44
CA ILE A 42 48.52 38.06 -24.81
C ILE A 42 49.73 38.02 -23.85
N PRO A 43 50.80 38.80 -24.08
CA PRO A 43 51.92 38.87 -23.14
C PRO A 43 51.49 39.64 -21.89
N ILE A 44 51.76 39.05 -20.72
CA ILE A 44 51.57 39.70 -19.42
C ILE A 44 52.78 40.62 -19.19
N SER A 45 52.68 41.89 -19.58
CA SER A 45 53.52 42.96 -19.03
C SER A 45 52.66 43.95 -18.23
N ASP A 46 53.31 44.55 -17.22
CA ASP A 46 52.91 45.74 -16.44
C ASP A 46 52.27 45.57 -15.05
N ASN A 47 51.70 44.43 -14.68
CA ASN A 47 51.13 44.27 -13.32
C ASN A 47 52.04 43.61 -12.27
N LEU A 48 53.29 43.29 -12.59
CA LEU A 48 54.27 42.73 -11.64
C LEU A 48 55.21 43.76 -11.00
N LYS A 49 55.15 45.05 -11.38
CA LYS A 49 56.02 46.10 -10.81
C LYS A 49 55.50 46.72 -9.50
N ASN A 50 54.20 46.59 -9.17
CA ASN A 50 53.63 47.31 -8.02
C ASN A 50 53.52 46.48 -6.73
N THR A 51 53.76 45.17 -6.77
CA THR A 51 53.58 44.30 -5.59
C THR A 51 54.89 44.01 -4.83
N VAL A 52 56.06 44.43 -5.35
CA VAL A 52 57.36 44.18 -4.72
C VAL A 52 57.81 45.30 -3.75
N ARG A 53 57.05 46.40 -3.62
CA ARG A 53 57.45 47.54 -2.76
C ARG A 53 56.96 47.53 -1.31
N LYS A 54 56.29 46.48 -0.82
CA LYS A 54 55.71 46.48 0.55
C LYS A 54 56.06 45.28 1.46
N SER A 55 57.10 44.50 1.17
CA SER A 55 57.57 43.49 2.13
C SER A 55 59.09 43.37 2.15
N ASN A 56 59.75 44.42 2.65
CA ASN A 56 61.12 44.33 3.12
C ASN A 56 61.12 44.13 4.64
N GLN A 57 61.15 42.87 5.08
CA GLN A 57 61.91 42.45 6.27
C GLN A 57 62.08 40.92 6.30
N ARG A 58 63.27 40.52 5.83
CA ARG A 58 64.14 39.41 6.26
C ARG A 58 63.68 37.93 6.14
N LYS A 59 64.23 37.35 5.06
CA LYS A 59 65.13 36.17 4.98
C LYS A 59 64.54 34.75 4.87
N ASN A 60 64.99 34.12 3.77
CA ASN A 60 65.12 32.69 3.45
C ASN A 60 63.90 31.93 2.92
N VAL A 61 63.67 32.03 1.60
CA VAL A 61 63.21 30.87 0.81
C VAL A 61 64.06 30.78 -0.47
N LYS A 62 64.76 29.65 -0.60
CA LYS A 62 65.56 29.26 -1.77
C LYS A 62 64.65 28.95 -2.96
N ASN A 63 65.10 29.40 -4.14
CA ASN A 63 64.82 28.93 -5.50
C ASN A 63 63.71 27.87 -5.69
N VAL A 64 62.57 28.29 -6.24
CA VAL A 64 61.65 27.39 -6.95
C VAL A 64 61.72 27.71 -8.44
N SER A 65 62.37 26.84 -9.20
CA SER A 65 62.32 26.83 -10.66
C SER A 65 60.92 26.45 -11.14
N LEU A 66 60.23 27.35 -11.84
CA LEU A 66 58.99 27.04 -12.55
C LEU A 66 59.30 26.19 -13.78
N LYS A 67 59.28 24.86 -13.62
CA LYS A 67 59.12 23.93 -14.76
C LYS A 67 57.64 23.99 -15.20
N PHE A 68 57.39 24.57 -16.36
CA PHE A 68 56.12 24.36 -17.07
C PHE A 68 56.05 22.88 -17.48
N ARG A 69 55.23 22.10 -16.77
CA ARG A 69 54.81 20.77 -17.24
C ARG A 69 53.75 20.99 -18.30
N GLU A 70 53.92 20.40 -19.47
CA GLU A 70 52.86 20.20 -20.46
C GLU A 70 51.80 19.21 -19.93
N PRO A 71 50.52 19.60 -19.84
CA PRO A 71 49.47 18.62 -19.62
C PRO A 71 48.24 19.03 -20.42
N ASN A 72 48.26 18.87 -21.75
CA ASN A 72 47.05 19.14 -22.54
C ASN A 72 46.85 18.22 -23.76
N ARG A 73 47.85 17.41 -24.13
CA ARG A 73 47.68 16.44 -25.22
C ARG A 73 46.70 15.32 -24.85
N LYS A 74 46.83 14.73 -23.66
CA LYS A 74 45.94 13.67 -23.17
C LYS A 74 44.48 14.11 -23.01
N VAL A 75 44.23 15.35 -22.59
CA VAL A 75 42.85 15.86 -22.42
C VAL A 75 42.19 16.09 -23.77
N ILE A 76 42.94 16.60 -24.75
CA ILE A 76 42.44 16.78 -26.12
C ILE A 76 42.20 15.42 -26.78
N GLU A 77 43.08 14.44 -26.59
CA GLU A 77 42.89 13.07 -27.07
C GLU A 77 41.64 12.43 -26.48
N ILE A 78 41.40 12.56 -25.16
CA ILE A 78 40.17 12.06 -24.50
C ILE A 78 38.91 12.71 -25.09
N ILE A 79 38.92 14.03 -25.31
CA ILE A 79 37.77 14.74 -25.87
C ILE A 79 37.49 14.27 -27.31
N TRP A 80 38.52 14.07 -28.13
CA TRP A 80 38.35 13.56 -29.49
C TRP A 80 37.83 12.12 -29.51
N THR A 81 38.32 11.25 -28.64
CA THR A 81 37.80 9.88 -28.50
C THR A 81 36.32 9.86 -28.11
N GLU A 82 35.89 10.73 -27.19
CA GLU A 82 34.47 10.82 -26.82
C GLU A 82 33.59 11.38 -27.95
N ILE A 83 34.11 12.29 -28.76
CA ILE A 83 33.40 12.79 -29.95
C ILE A 83 33.25 11.69 -31.00
N ASP A 84 34.29 10.91 -31.25
CA ASP A 84 34.25 9.79 -32.21
C ASP A 84 33.29 8.69 -31.73
N ASN A 85 33.31 8.36 -30.44
CA ASN A 85 32.36 7.42 -29.82
C ASN A 85 30.91 7.92 -29.97
N PHE A 86 30.67 9.22 -29.77
CA PHE A 86 29.35 9.81 -29.96
C PHE A 86 28.87 9.76 -31.43
N ILE A 87 29.78 9.95 -32.39
CA ILE A 87 29.48 9.85 -33.83
C ILE A 87 29.15 8.40 -34.21
N VAL A 88 29.90 7.41 -33.72
CA VAL A 88 29.62 5.98 -33.93
C VAL A 88 28.25 5.59 -33.38
N LEU A 89 27.96 5.98 -32.14
CA LEU A 89 26.66 5.73 -31.50
C LEU A 89 25.50 6.38 -32.27
N LYS A 90 25.69 7.60 -32.78
CA LYS A 90 24.70 8.29 -33.64
C LYS A 90 24.43 7.54 -34.94
N ARG A 91 25.47 6.94 -35.55
CA ARG A 91 25.37 6.16 -36.80
C ARG A 91 24.59 4.86 -36.57
N GLU A 92 24.90 4.14 -35.50
CA GLU A 92 24.15 2.94 -35.09
C GLU A 92 22.66 3.22 -34.82
N ILE A 93 22.36 4.36 -34.19
CA ILE A 93 20.97 4.79 -33.96
C ILE A 93 20.26 5.12 -35.28
N LEU A 94 20.98 5.72 -36.24
CA LEU A 94 20.41 6.01 -37.56
C LEU A 94 20.11 4.72 -38.34
N ASP A 95 21.02 3.75 -38.31
CA ASP A 95 20.85 2.45 -38.96
C ASP A 95 19.70 1.65 -38.33
N LYS A 96 19.57 1.69 -37.00
CA LYS A 96 18.42 1.12 -36.28
C LYS A 96 17.09 1.80 -36.64
N LYS A 97 17.10 3.13 -36.85
CA LYS A 97 15.91 3.87 -37.33
C LYS A 97 15.56 3.54 -38.78
N LEU A 98 16.54 3.32 -39.64
CA LEU A 98 16.34 2.86 -41.02
C LEU A 98 15.74 1.45 -41.07
N ASN A 99 16.26 0.52 -40.26
CA ASN A 99 15.67 -0.82 -40.10
C ASN A 99 14.25 -0.76 -39.54
N TYR A 100 13.99 0.12 -38.56
CA TYR A 100 12.65 0.34 -38.02
C TYR A 100 11.69 0.95 -39.05
N LEU A 101 12.17 1.79 -39.97
CA LEU A 101 11.36 2.31 -41.08
C LEU A 101 11.05 1.23 -42.12
N GLU A 102 11.98 0.31 -42.39
CA GLU A 102 11.71 -0.88 -43.22
C GLU A 102 10.73 -1.85 -42.55
N GLU A 103 10.81 -2.03 -41.23
CA GLU A 103 9.84 -2.79 -40.45
C GLU A 103 8.48 -2.12 -40.40
N ILE A 104 8.40 -0.80 -40.26
CA ILE A 104 7.14 -0.05 -40.40
C ILE A 104 6.58 -0.17 -41.82
N LYS A 105 7.43 -0.23 -42.85
CA LYS A 105 7.00 -0.48 -44.23
C LYS A 105 6.41 -1.90 -44.38
N ARG A 106 7.00 -2.92 -43.75
CA ARG A 106 6.44 -4.29 -43.62
C ARG A 106 5.17 -4.33 -42.77
N TYR A 107 5.10 -3.57 -41.69
CA TYR A 107 3.94 -3.49 -40.79
C TYR A 107 2.77 -2.72 -41.43
N CYS A 108 3.06 -1.75 -42.29
CA CYS A 108 2.06 -1.09 -43.15
C CYS A 108 1.49 -2.05 -44.20
N LEU A 109 2.29 -3.01 -44.71
CA LEU A 109 1.83 -4.09 -45.57
C LEU A 109 0.98 -5.13 -44.79
N LEU A 110 1.27 -5.40 -43.51
CA LEU A 110 0.43 -6.24 -42.64
C LEU A 110 -0.89 -5.55 -42.22
N LYS A 111 -0.91 -4.21 -42.17
CA LYS A 111 -2.13 -3.43 -41.96
C LYS A 111 -3.09 -3.54 -43.14
N GLU A 112 -2.62 -3.87 -44.35
CA GLU A 112 -3.49 -4.19 -45.48
C GLU A 112 -4.28 -5.48 -45.29
N ASP A 113 -3.81 -6.44 -44.47
CA ASP A 113 -4.54 -7.70 -44.24
C ASP A 113 -5.65 -7.56 -43.20
N VAL A 114 -5.43 -6.77 -42.15
CA VAL A 114 -6.47 -6.41 -41.17
C VAL A 114 -7.47 -5.44 -41.77
N ILE A 115 -7.02 -4.49 -42.58
CA ILE A 115 -7.89 -3.63 -43.38
C ILE A 115 -8.59 -4.47 -44.46
N LYS A 116 -8.00 -5.52 -45.03
CA LYS A 116 -8.69 -6.50 -45.91
C LYS A 116 -9.72 -7.31 -45.15
N HIS A 117 -9.51 -7.67 -43.88
CA HIS A 117 -10.49 -8.43 -43.09
C HIS A 117 -11.65 -7.55 -42.63
N LEU A 118 -11.37 -6.33 -42.17
CA LEU A 118 -12.40 -5.35 -41.84
C LEU A 118 -13.11 -4.83 -43.09
N ASN A 119 -12.40 -4.67 -44.21
CA ASN A 119 -13.02 -4.38 -45.51
C ASN A 119 -13.74 -5.60 -46.08
N ARG A 120 -13.31 -6.85 -45.84
CA ARG A 120 -14.11 -8.06 -46.19
C ARG A 120 -15.37 -8.09 -45.37
N ILE A 121 -15.32 -7.83 -44.07
CA ILE A 121 -16.50 -7.75 -43.19
C ILE A 121 -17.41 -6.59 -43.62
N ASN A 122 -16.85 -5.42 -43.95
CA ASN A 122 -17.62 -4.30 -44.48
C ASN A 122 -18.17 -4.57 -45.89
N LEU A 123 -17.45 -5.25 -46.78
CA LEU A 123 -17.85 -5.60 -48.14
C LEU A 123 -18.91 -6.71 -48.15
N ILE A 124 -18.76 -7.71 -47.26
CA ILE A 124 -19.78 -8.71 -46.95
C ILE A 124 -21.01 -7.99 -46.37
N SER A 125 -20.83 -7.07 -45.41
CA SER A 125 -21.95 -6.31 -44.86
C SER A 125 -22.65 -5.45 -45.92
N LYS A 126 -21.95 -4.85 -46.89
CA LYS A 126 -22.56 -4.00 -47.93
C LYS A 126 -23.61 -4.74 -48.77
N ASN A 127 -23.45 -6.06 -48.96
CA ASN A 127 -24.39 -6.90 -49.70
C ASN A 127 -25.38 -7.64 -48.79
N LEU A 128 -25.24 -7.53 -47.46
CA LEU A 128 -26.22 -8.05 -46.51
C LEU A 128 -27.37 -7.05 -46.39
N ASN A 129 -28.58 -7.57 -46.53
CA ASN A 129 -29.77 -6.80 -46.20
C ASN A 129 -29.71 -6.32 -44.72
N SER A 130 -30.44 -5.25 -44.42
CA SER A 130 -30.45 -4.62 -43.09
C SER A 130 -30.72 -5.63 -41.95
N ARG A 131 -31.50 -6.68 -42.23
CA ARG A 131 -31.83 -7.73 -41.27
C ARG A 131 -30.61 -8.59 -40.88
N SER A 132 -29.78 -8.97 -41.86
CA SER A 132 -28.56 -9.75 -41.61
C SER A 132 -27.47 -8.95 -40.90
N LYS A 133 -27.37 -7.63 -41.18
CA LYS A 133 -26.47 -6.73 -40.43
C LYS A 133 -26.82 -6.66 -38.95
N ILE A 134 -28.12 -6.44 -38.66
CA ILE A 134 -28.64 -6.37 -37.31
C ILE A 134 -28.41 -7.70 -36.57
N LEU A 135 -28.56 -8.84 -37.24
CA LEU A 135 -28.29 -10.16 -36.65
C LEU A 135 -26.82 -10.36 -36.26
N ILE A 136 -25.88 -9.90 -37.08
CA ILE A 136 -24.44 -10.00 -36.79
C ILE A 136 -24.07 -9.10 -35.61
N GLU A 137 -24.54 -7.84 -35.60
CA GLU A 137 -24.29 -6.91 -34.49
C GLU A 137 -24.85 -7.44 -33.16
N ARG A 138 -26.07 -7.97 -33.18
CA ARG A 138 -26.71 -8.57 -31.99
C ARG A 138 -25.98 -9.82 -31.50
N SER A 139 -25.42 -10.62 -32.42
CA SER A 139 -24.65 -11.82 -32.08
C SER A 139 -23.31 -11.48 -31.40
N ILE A 140 -22.66 -10.38 -31.80
CA ILE A 140 -21.44 -9.88 -31.17
C ILE A 140 -21.71 -9.40 -29.74
N VAL A 141 -22.76 -8.60 -29.54
CA VAL A 141 -23.17 -8.12 -28.21
C VAL A 141 -23.53 -9.30 -27.29
N LEU A 142 -24.18 -10.32 -27.85
CA LEU A 142 -24.55 -11.53 -27.13
C LEU A 142 -23.34 -12.31 -26.59
N ILE A 143 -22.31 -12.50 -27.43
CA ILE A 143 -21.08 -13.22 -27.05
C ILE A 143 -20.34 -12.50 -25.92
N TYR A 144 -20.29 -11.16 -25.95
CA TYR A 144 -19.67 -10.37 -24.89
C TYR A 144 -20.43 -10.47 -23.56
N LEU A 145 -21.76 -10.43 -23.58
CA LEU A 145 -22.58 -10.50 -22.37
C LEU A 145 -22.56 -11.88 -21.70
N LEU A 146 -22.45 -12.95 -22.50
CA LEU A 146 -22.33 -14.32 -21.99
C LEU A 146 -20.98 -14.61 -21.33
N ARG A 147 -19.95 -13.79 -21.59
CA ARG A 147 -18.58 -13.95 -21.06
C ARG A 147 -18.26 -13.05 -19.86
N ALA A 148 -19.22 -12.26 -19.39
CA ALA A 148 -19.02 -11.42 -18.21
C ALA A 148 -18.82 -12.29 -16.95
N LYS A 149 -17.92 -11.88 -16.04
CA LYS A 149 -17.60 -12.60 -14.79
C LYS A 149 -18.82 -12.91 -13.93
N ASN A 150 -19.86 -12.10 -14.04
CA ASN A 150 -21.20 -12.32 -13.50
C ASN A 150 -22.21 -12.06 -14.63
N PRO A 151 -22.55 -13.06 -15.46
CA PRO A 151 -23.42 -12.83 -16.60
C PRO A 151 -24.83 -12.45 -16.11
N PRO A 152 -25.50 -11.47 -16.75
CA PRO A 152 -26.90 -11.14 -16.44
C PRO A 152 -27.80 -12.35 -16.66
N SER A 153 -29.03 -12.34 -16.12
CA SER A 153 -29.97 -13.43 -16.41
C SER A 153 -30.25 -13.54 -17.92
N ASP A 154 -30.60 -14.73 -18.42
CA ASP A 154 -30.81 -14.95 -19.86
C ASP A 154 -31.83 -13.98 -20.48
N ARG A 155 -32.83 -13.56 -19.68
CA ARG A 155 -33.79 -12.51 -20.05
C ARG A 155 -33.13 -11.14 -20.21
N GLN A 156 -32.23 -10.76 -19.32
CA GLN A 156 -31.47 -9.51 -19.40
C GLN A 156 -30.45 -9.51 -20.55
N ILE A 157 -29.82 -10.66 -20.82
CA ILE A 157 -28.91 -10.82 -21.97
C ILE A 157 -29.69 -10.67 -23.28
N ALA A 158 -30.85 -11.34 -23.41
CA ALA A 158 -31.71 -11.23 -24.59
C ALA A 158 -32.17 -9.78 -24.82
N LEU A 159 -32.61 -9.09 -23.76
CA LEU A 159 -33.02 -7.68 -23.82
C LEU A 159 -31.88 -6.76 -24.28
N LYS A 160 -30.67 -6.91 -23.70
CA LYS A 160 -29.52 -6.09 -24.05
C LYS A 160 -28.97 -6.37 -25.46
N ALA A 161 -29.12 -7.61 -25.95
CA ALA A 161 -28.80 -7.98 -27.32
C ALA A 161 -29.94 -7.70 -28.32
N GLY A 162 -31.01 -7.00 -27.90
CA GLY A 162 -32.09 -6.57 -28.79
C GLY A 162 -33.03 -7.70 -29.24
N TYR A 163 -33.01 -8.87 -28.59
CA TYR A 163 -33.96 -9.95 -28.81
C TYR A 163 -35.18 -9.71 -27.91
N SER A 164 -36.33 -9.36 -28.51
CA SER A 164 -37.57 -9.09 -27.80
C SER A 164 -38.04 -10.33 -27.03
N GLN A 165 -37.84 -10.32 -25.70
CA GLN A 165 -38.36 -11.26 -24.68
C GLN A 165 -38.26 -12.78 -24.97
N ARG A 166 -37.35 -13.22 -25.83
CA ARG A 166 -37.17 -14.64 -26.20
C ARG A 166 -35.94 -15.27 -25.53
N ALA A 167 -36.10 -15.66 -24.26
CA ALA A 167 -35.07 -16.39 -23.51
C ALA A 167 -34.77 -17.80 -24.10
N ASP A 168 -35.71 -18.35 -24.85
CA ASP A 168 -35.60 -19.59 -25.63
C ASP A 168 -34.52 -19.54 -26.72
N ILE A 169 -34.27 -18.36 -27.31
CA ILE A 169 -33.19 -18.16 -28.31
C ILE A 169 -31.81 -18.29 -27.64
N ILE A 170 -31.64 -17.73 -26.44
CA ILE A 170 -30.40 -17.86 -25.65
C ILE A 170 -30.13 -19.32 -25.32
N LYS A 171 -31.18 -20.08 -24.95
CA LYS A 171 -31.09 -21.50 -24.62
C LYS A 171 -30.67 -22.35 -25.83
N LYS A 172 -31.21 -22.07 -27.02
CA LYS A 172 -30.79 -22.72 -28.29
C LYS A 172 -29.38 -22.34 -28.72
N ILE A 173 -28.95 -21.09 -28.51
CA ILE A 173 -27.59 -20.64 -28.82
C ILE A 173 -26.58 -21.28 -27.88
N LYS A 174 -26.87 -21.36 -26.57
CA LYS A 174 -26.05 -22.09 -25.60
C LYS A 174 -25.94 -23.57 -25.96
N SER A 175 -27.02 -24.21 -26.45
CA SER A 175 -26.97 -25.61 -26.89
C SER A 175 -26.14 -25.80 -28.17
N HIS A 176 -26.15 -24.84 -29.10
CA HIS A 176 -25.30 -24.89 -30.31
C HIS A 176 -23.83 -24.57 -30.01
N LEU A 177 -23.56 -23.68 -29.05
CA LEU A 177 -22.21 -23.41 -28.56
C LEU A 177 -21.64 -24.60 -27.78
N GLY A 178 -22.49 -25.36 -27.07
CA GLY A 178 -22.12 -26.62 -26.42
C GLY A 178 -21.78 -27.76 -27.40
N ILE A 179 -22.13 -27.64 -28.69
CA ILE A 179 -21.75 -28.59 -29.76
C ILE A 179 -20.36 -28.24 -30.35
N LEU A 180 -19.77 -27.10 -29.97
CA LEU A 180 -18.50 -26.60 -30.52
C LEU A 180 -17.26 -26.81 -29.61
N GLU A 181 -17.33 -27.75 -28.66
CA GLU A 181 -16.15 -28.26 -27.95
C GLU A 181 -15.80 -29.65 -28.53
N GLU A 182 -14.55 -29.96 -28.91
CA GLU A 182 -13.46 -29.99 -27.93
C GLU A 182 -12.03 -29.77 -28.49
N THR A 183 -11.82 -29.62 -29.80
CA THR A 183 -10.43 -29.62 -30.35
C THR A 183 -10.03 -28.38 -31.14
N LYS A 184 -10.93 -27.74 -31.90
CA LYS A 184 -10.56 -26.57 -32.74
C LYS A 184 -10.58 -25.24 -32.01
N THR A 185 -11.50 -25.05 -31.05
CA THR A 185 -11.61 -23.82 -30.27
C THR A 185 -10.42 -23.64 -29.33
N LYS A 186 -9.94 -24.70 -28.69
CA LYS A 186 -8.80 -24.65 -27.75
C LYS A 186 -7.51 -24.12 -28.40
N HIS A 187 -7.24 -24.50 -29.65
CA HIS A 187 -6.06 -24.04 -30.38
C HIS A 187 -6.17 -22.55 -30.78
N ILE A 188 -7.36 -22.12 -31.21
CA ILE A 188 -7.63 -20.71 -31.54
C ILE A 188 -7.54 -19.83 -30.27
N TRP A 189 -7.97 -20.34 -29.11
CA TRP A 189 -7.89 -19.61 -27.84
C TRP A 189 -6.45 -19.45 -27.36
N ILE A 190 -5.60 -20.46 -27.52
CA ILE A 190 -4.16 -20.37 -27.23
C ILE A 190 -3.48 -19.33 -28.12
N GLU A 191 -3.82 -19.29 -29.42
CA GLU A 191 -3.28 -18.27 -30.33
C GLU A 191 -3.71 -16.85 -29.96
N ILE A 192 -4.96 -16.67 -29.52
CA ILE A 192 -5.47 -15.37 -29.07
C ILE A 192 -4.79 -14.92 -27.78
N ASP A 193 -4.60 -15.82 -26.81
CA ASP A 193 -3.93 -15.48 -25.56
C ASP A 193 -2.44 -15.16 -25.78
N ASN A 194 -1.78 -15.89 -26.69
CA ASN A 194 -0.41 -15.58 -27.11
C ASN A 194 -0.32 -14.23 -27.83
N TYR A 195 -1.29 -13.92 -28.69
CA TYR A 195 -1.37 -12.62 -29.36
C TYR A 195 -1.59 -11.47 -28.37
N ILE A 196 -2.46 -11.66 -27.36
CA ILE A 196 -2.71 -10.65 -26.30
C ILE A 196 -1.46 -10.46 -25.42
N ALA A 197 -0.75 -11.54 -25.09
CA ALA A 197 0.50 -11.47 -24.34
C ALA A 197 1.59 -10.72 -25.14
N GLN A 198 1.70 -10.99 -26.43
CA GLN A 198 2.63 -10.30 -27.33
C GLN A 198 2.29 -8.82 -27.50
N GLU A 199 1.00 -8.47 -27.62
CA GLU A 199 0.57 -7.07 -27.68
C GLU A 199 0.79 -6.32 -26.37
N ARG A 200 0.65 -6.99 -25.20
CA ARG A 200 1.04 -6.40 -23.90
C ARG A 200 2.54 -6.13 -23.83
N GLU A 201 3.37 -7.08 -24.25
CA GLU A 201 4.82 -6.89 -24.28
C GLU A 201 5.23 -5.75 -25.24
N ASN A 202 4.57 -5.66 -26.40
CA ASN A 202 4.75 -4.57 -27.35
C ASN A 202 4.27 -3.21 -26.80
N LEU A 203 3.19 -3.20 -26.02
CA LEU A 203 2.69 -2.01 -25.34
C LEU A 203 3.64 -1.56 -24.23
N ASP A 204 4.21 -2.47 -23.45
CA ASP A 204 5.22 -2.17 -22.43
C ASP A 204 6.53 -1.66 -23.06
N LYS A 205 6.94 -2.21 -24.21
CA LYS A 205 8.06 -1.68 -25.01
C LYS A 205 7.75 -0.28 -25.56
N LYS A 206 6.53 -0.03 -26.03
CA LYS A 206 6.06 1.30 -26.48
C LYS A 206 5.95 2.31 -25.33
N LEU A 207 5.54 1.87 -24.14
CA LEU A 207 5.48 2.71 -22.93
C LEU A 207 6.89 3.08 -22.46
N LYS A 208 7.86 2.14 -22.48
CA LYS A 208 9.28 2.46 -22.24
C LYS A 208 9.86 3.44 -23.27
N LEU A 209 9.47 3.32 -24.55
CA LEU A 209 9.84 4.27 -25.61
C LEU A 209 9.14 5.64 -25.46
N LEU A 210 7.96 5.69 -24.86
CA LEU A 210 7.25 6.93 -24.54
C LEU A 210 7.86 7.64 -23.31
N GLU A 211 8.31 6.89 -22.30
CA GLU A 211 9.11 7.42 -21.18
C GLU A 211 10.44 8.05 -21.65
N GLU A 212 11.05 7.51 -22.72
CA GLU A 212 12.22 8.12 -23.36
C GLU A 212 11.88 9.36 -24.20
N ASN A 213 10.67 9.44 -24.77
CA ASN A 213 10.19 10.63 -25.50
C ASN A 213 9.69 11.74 -24.57
N GLU A 214 9.16 11.44 -23.39
CA GLU A 214 8.87 12.42 -22.34
C GLU A 214 10.14 13.15 -21.87
N LYS A 215 11.27 12.43 -21.81
CA LYS A 215 12.60 13.04 -21.62
C LYS A 215 12.92 14.09 -22.69
N TYR A 216 12.51 13.87 -23.95
CA TYR A 216 12.76 14.77 -25.08
C TYR A 216 11.81 15.98 -25.09
N HIS A 217 10.52 15.77 -24.80
CA HIS A 217 9.55 16.85 -24.59
C HIS A 217 9.95 17.74 -23.40
N PHE A 218 10.51 17.13 -22.35
CA PHE A 218 11.03 17.81 -21.17
C PHE A 218 12.27 18.67 -21.46
N ILE A 219 13.24 18.17 -22.23
CA ILE A 219 14.41 18.96 -22.67
C ILE A 219 13.94 20.17 -23.49
N LYS A 220 12.99 19.98 -24.40
CA LYS A 220 12.41 21.07 -25.21
C LYS A 220 11.70 22.13 -24.36
N GLN A 221 10.87 21.72 -23.40
CA GLN A 221 10.18 22.64 -22.48
C GLN A 221 11.15 23.38 -21.56
N THR A 222 12.20 22.71 -21.09
CA THR A 222 13.23 23.29 -20.21
C THR A 222 14.08 24.32 -20.95
N ILE A 223 14.48 24.03 -22.20
CA ILE A 223 15.15 25.00 -23.08
C ILE A 223 14.23 26.19 -23.35
N MET A 224 12.93 25.97 -23.54
CA MET A 224 11.98 27.06 -23.79
C MET A 224 11.78 27.96 -22.58
N ASN A 225 11.69 27.37 -21.38
CA ASN A 225 11.62 28.13 -20.13
C ASN A 225 12.93 28.88 -19.84
N TYR A 226 14.08 28.29 -20.20
CA TYR A 226 15.39 28.96 -20.13
C TYR A 226 15.43 30.19 -21.04
N LEU A 227 15.01 30.05 -22.31
CA LEU A 227 14.97 31.15 -23.27
C LEU A 227 14.02 32.26 -22.82
N ILE A 228 12.83 31.91 -22.32
CA ILE A 228 11.87 32.89 -21.77
C ILE A 228 12.46 33.63 -20.56
N ALA A 229 13.17 32.92 -19.68
CA ALA A 229 13.81 33.55 -18.52
C ALA A 229 14.95 34.49 -18.94
N GLU A 230 15.80 34.09 -19.90
CA GLU A 230 16.87 34.92 -20.44
C GLU A 230 16.31 36.17 -21.14
N THR A 231 15.27 36.02 -21.97
CA THR A 231 14.59 37.15 -22.63
C THR A 231 13.99 38.13 -21.62
N ASN A 232 13.35 37.63 -20.56
CA ASN A 232 12.77 38.48 -19.51
C ASN A 232 13.83 39.21 -18.66
N LEU A 233 15.02 38.65 -18.51
CA LEU A 233 16.13 39.28 -17.80
C LEU A 233 16.80 40.37 -18.65
N VAL A 234 16.97 40.11 -19.95
CA VAL A 234 17.47 41.08 -20.93
C VAL A 234 16.51 42.27 -21.04
N ASN A 235 15.20 42.00 -21.16
CA ASN A 235 14.17 43.04 -21.22
C ASN A 235 14.07 43.91 -19.95
N ARG A 236 14.69 43.48 -18.83
CA ARG A 236 14.68 44.20 -17.55
C ARG A 236 16.02 44.86 -17.19
N ASN A 237 16.98 44.93 -18.13
CA ASN A 237 18.30 45.55 -17.94
C ASN A 237 19.04 45.08 -16.67
N LEU A 238 18.87 43.81 -16.28
CA LEU A 238 19.57 43.25 -15.13
C LEU A 238 21.01 42.91 -15.54
N SER A 239 22.00 43.50 -14.84
CA SER A 239 23.42 43.40 -15.20
C SER A 239 23.96 41.97 -15.20
N LEU A 240 24.95 41.73 -16.08
CA LEU A 240 25.62 40.44 -16.34
C LEU A 240 26.16 39.72 -15.11
N THR A 241 26.34 40.38 -13.97
CA THR A 241 26.81 39.75 -12.71
C THR A 241 25.79 38.80 -12.09
N LYS A 242 24.50 38.90 -12.43
CA LYS A 242 23.46 37.94 -11.99
C LYS A 242 23.35 36.70 -12.90
N LYS A 243 23.92 36.75 -14.12
CA LYS A 243 23.85 35.66 -15.10
C LYS A 243 24.51 34.37 -14.59
N THR A 244 25.67 34.49 -13.94
CA THR A 244 26.42 33.35 -13.39
C THR A 244 25.69 32.68 -12.23
N SER A 245 24.95 33.43 -11.42
CA SER A 245 24.16 32.88 -10.30
C SER A 245 22.94 32.10 -10.80
N ILE A 246 22.35 32.55 -11.90
CA ILE A 246 21.19 31.91 -12.54
C ILE A 246 21.62 30.64 -13.29
N GLU A 247 22.70 30.71 -14.07
CA GLU A 247 23.30 29.54 -14.74
C GLU A 247 23.65 28.44 -13.72
N ARG A 248 24.24 28.81 -12.57
CA ARG A 248 24.53 27.86 -11.48
C ARG A 248 23.28 27.30 -10.82
N ALA A 249 22.24 28.12 -10.59
CA ALA A 249 20.97 27.64 -10.04
C ALA A 249 20.28 26.65 -10.99
N ILE A 250 20.36 26.87 -12.30
CA ILE A 250 19.83 25.97 -13.33
C ILE A 250 20.59 24.64 -13.34
N VAL A 251 21.92 24.66 -13.23
CA VAL A 251 22.74 23.45 -13.11
C VAL A 251 22.38 22.65 -11.85
N ILE A 252 22.17 23.31 -10.71
CA ILE A 252 21.73 22.66 -9.46
C ILE A 252 20.34 22.02 -9.64
N ILE A 253 19.39 22.73 -10.25
CA ILE A 253 18.04 22.20 -10.53
C ILE A 253 18.10 21.00 -11.49
N TYR A 254 18.99 21.04 -12.49
CA TYR A 254 19.21 19.94 -13.43
C TYR A 254 19.82 18.71 -12.73
N LEU A 255 20.83 18.90 -11.88
CA LEU A 255 21.47 17.83 -11.10
C LEU A 255 20.53 17.18 -10.07
N LEU A 256 19.64 17.98 -9.47
CA LEU A 256 18.61 17.49 -8.55
C LEU A 256 17.50 16.68 -9.25
N ARG A 257 17.27 16.90 -10.55
CA ARG A 257 16.22 16.21 -11.33
C ARG A 257 16.73 15.06 -12.20
N SER A 258 18.04 14.96 -12.46
CA SER A 258 18.63 13.92 -13.30
C SER A 258 18.75 12.53 -12.64
N LYS A 259 18.14 12.31 -11.46
CA LYS A 259 18.31 11.10 -10.62
C LYS A 259 19.78 10.75 -10.38
N SER A 260 20.63 11.76 -10.19
CA SER A 260 21.99 11.49 -9.70
C SER A 260 21.92 10.86 -8.30
N SER A 261 22.83 9.95 -7.98
CA SER A 261 22.93 9.32 -6.64
C SER A 261 23.36 10.30 -5.53
N LEU A 262 23.49 11.58 -5.86
CA LEU A 262 23.94 12.62 -4.94
C LEU A 262 22.73 13.18 -4.17
N THR A 263 22.86 13.18 -2.86
CA THR A 263 21.92 13.83 -1.95
C THR A 263 21.95 15.35 -2.15
N PHE A 264 20.87 16.03 -1.75
CA PHE A 264 20.78 17.50 -1.82
C PHE A 264 21.98 18.19 -1.17
N ASN A 265 22.45 17.67 -0.02
CA ASN A 265 23.61 18.22 0.68
C ASN A 265 24.92 18.04 -0.12
N GLU A 266 25.11 16.92 -0.81
CA GLU A 266 26.30 16.69 -1.65
C GLU A 266 26.31 17.59 -2.88
N ILE A 267 25.15 17.88 -3.46
CA ILE A 267 25.02 18.83 -4.58
C ILE A 267 25.32 20.25 -4.12
N MET A 268 24.84 20.63 -2.94
CA MET A 268 25.12 21.95 -2.34
C MET A 268 26.61 22.12 -2.00
N ILE A 269 27.27 21.09 -1.48
CA ILE A 269 28.71 21.10 -1.19
C ILE A 269 29.53 21.18 -2.49
N LYS A 270 29.21 20.36 -3.50
CA LYS A 270 29.93 20.35 -4.79
C LYS A 270 29.71 21.62 -5.63
N SER A 271 28.62 22.34 -5.40
CA SER A 271 28.33 23.62 -6.07
C SER A 271 28.86 24.85 -5.32
N GLU A 272 29.55 24.63 -4.19
CA GLU A 272 30.14 25.67 -3.32
C GLU A 272 29.13 26.72 -2.80
N TYR A 273 27.84 26.39 -2.80
CA TYR A 273 26.78 27.32 -2.40
C TYR A 273 26.53 27.24 -0.89
N LYS A 274 26.84 28.33 -0.17
CA LYS A 274 26.64 28.41 1.29
C LYS A 274 25.26 28.94 1.71
N ASP A 275 24.55 29.64 0.82
CA ASP A 275 23.23 30.20 1.10
C ASP A 275 22.13 29.47 0.30
N THR A 276 21.22 28.81 1.02
CA THR A 276 20.11 28.04 0.44
C THR A 276 18.90 28.91 0.08
N LYS A 277 18.84 30.15 0.57
CA LYS A 277 17.68 31.04 0.40
C LYS A 277 17.41 31.43 -1.06
N PRO A 278 18.42 31.76 -1.90
CA PRO A 278 18.19 32.06 -3.32
C PRO A 278 17.66 30.86 -4.09
N ILE A 279 18.17 29.66 -3.82
CA ILE A 279 17.73 28.41 -4.47
C ILE A 279 16.30 28.08 -4.08
N ARG A 280 15.94 28.24 -2.80
CA ARG A 280 14.57 28.03 -2.31
C ARG A 280 13.59 29.04 -2.93
N ASN A 281 14.00 30.29 -3.06
CA ASN A 281 13.19 31.34 -3.69
C ASN A 281 13.01 31.10 -5.19
N ILE A 282 14.06 30.67 -5.90
CA ILE A 282 13.99 30.31 -7.33
C ILE A 282 13.10 29.08 -7.52
N ALA A 283 13.25 28.03 -6.69
CA ALA A 283 12.43 26.83 -6.74
C ALA A 283 10.94 27.12 -6.46
N ASN A 284 10.65 28.03 -5.53
CA ASN A 284 9.30 28.53 -5.26
C ASN A 284 8.75 29.36 -6.43
N TYR A 285 9.55 30.28 -6.96
CA TYR A 285 9.18 31.16 -8.07
C TYR A 285 8.79 30.38 -9.32
N PHE A 286 9.52 29.31 -9.63
CA PHE A 286 9.23 28.43 -10.77
C PHE A 286 8.23 27.29 -10.45
N ARG A 287 7.60 27.29 -9.25
CA ARG A 287 6.73 26.21 -8.77
C ARG A 287 7.35 24.81 -8.93
N ILE A 288 8.67 24.71 -8.83
CA ILE A 288 9.40 23.45 -9.01
C ILE A 288 8.99 22.45 -7.93
N TYR A 289 8.62 22.92 -6.73
CA TYR A 289 8.06 22.11 -5.66
C TYR A 289 6.74 21.41 -6.01
N ALA A 290 5.92 21.92 -6.94
CA ALA A 290 4.69 21.24 -7.36
C ALA A 290 4.95 19.97 -8.19
N HIS A 291 6.16 19.84 -8.77
CA HIS A 291 6.61 18.66 -9.53
C HIS A 291 7.86 18.00 -8.94
N LEU A 292 8.31 18.45 -7.77
CA LEU A 292 9.30 17.74 -6.97
C LEU A 292 8.54 17.06 -5.84
N GLU A 293 7.94 15.91 -6.15
CA GLU A 293 7.61 14.86 -5.17
C GLU A 293 8.87 14.33 -4.43
N ILE A 294 9.97 15.07 -4.40
CA ILE A 294 11.20 14.71 -3.68
C ILE A 294 11.00 14.84 -2.17
N ASP A 295 10.09 15.71 -1.71
CA ASP A 295 9.66 15.70 -0.30
C ASP A 295 8.73 14.52 0.03
N HIS A 296 8.24 13.76 -0.94
CA HIS A 296 7.53 12.49 -0.72
C HIS A 296 8.46 11.27 -0.79
N ILE A 297 9.54 11.34 -1.59
CA ILE A 297 10.46 10.22 -1.81
C ILE A 297 11.37 9.93 -0.60
N ASN A 298 11.53 10.88 0.34
CA ASN A 298 12.29 10.65 1.59
C ASN A 298 11.48 10.90 2.87
N GLN A 299 10.15 10.71 2.86
CA GLN A 299 9.32 10.72 4.07
C GLN A 299 9.54 9.46 4.91
N THR A 300 10.78 9.14 5.23
CA THR A 300 11.12 8.06 6.13
C THR A 300 11.50 8.62 7.49
N ARG A 301 11.06 7.93 8.55
CA ARG A 301 11.38 8.23 9.93
C ARG A 301 11.88 6.98 10.61
N VAL A 302 12.87 7.13 11.47
CA VAL A 302 13.27 6.06 12.39
C VAL A 302 12.25 5.96 13.51
N CYS A 303 11.62 4.81 13.66
CA CYS A 303 10.71 4.54 14.78
C CYS A 303 11.47 4.57 16.11
N ALA A 304 11.02 5.38 17.07
CA ALA A 304 11.67 5.51 18.37
C ALA A 304 11.73 4.18 19.17
N LYS A 305 10.79 3.26 18.93
CA LYS A 305 10.70 1.96 19.61
C LYS A 305 11.44 0.85 18.86
N CYS A 306 11.02 0.49 17.64
CA CYS A 306 11.63 -0.62 16.89
C CYS A 306 12.89 -0.23 16.10
N LYS A 307 13.27 1.04 16.07
CA LYS A 307 14.45 1.59 15.36
C LYS A 307 14.49 1.34 13.85
N ARG A 308 13.43 0.79 13.24
CA ARG A 308 13.30 0.67 11.79
C ARG A 308 13.07 2.04 11.14
N MET A 309 13.71 2.26 9.99
CA MET A 309 13.43 3.37 9.09
C MET A 309 12.19 3.01 8.26
N LEU A 310 11.09 3.73 8.47
CA LEU A 310 9.79 3.44 7.86
C LEU A 310 9.22 4.69 7.21
N SER A 311 8.40 4.54 6.18
CA SER A 311 7.68 5.66 5.55
C SER A 311 6.67 6.30 6.51
N PHE A 312 6.37 7.59 6.35
CA PHE A 312 5.50 8.37 7.25
C PHE A 312 4.07 7.84 7.32
N ASP A 313 3.55 7.16 6.29
CA ASP A 313 2.24 6.47 6.31
C ASP A 313 2.18 5.37 7.39
N LYS A 314 3.34 4.87 7.83
CA LYS A 314 3.46 3.93 8.95
C LYS A 314 3.46 4.60 10.32
N PHE A 315 3.20 5.91 10.41
CA PHE A 315 3.15 6.65 11.66
C PHE A 315 1.83 7.42 11.78
N ASN A 316 1.21 7.36 12.95
CA ASN A 316 0.01 8.12 13.26
C ASN A 316 0.39 9.58 13.43
N THR A 317 -0.54 10.48 13.12
CA THR A 317 -0.44 11.90 13.46
C THR A 317 -1.23 12.20 14.73
N TYR A 318 -0.74 13.13 15.54
CA TYR A 318 -1.43 13.66 16.70
C TYR A 318 -1.19 15.17 16.73
N ASP A 319 -2.27 15.96 16.74
CA ASP A 319 -2.24 17.42 16.61
C ASP A 319 -1.43 17.89 15.38
N GLY A 320 -1.62 17.22 14.24
CA GLY A 320 -0.90 17.51 12.99
C GLY A 320 0.59 17.11 12.98
N LYS A 321 1.13 16.59 14.09
CA LYS A 321 2.52 16.14 14.19
C LYS A 321 2.62 14.62 14.07
N ILE A 322 3.57 14.14 13.28
CA ILE A 322 3.85 12.71 13.14
C ILE A 322 4.39 12.19 14.48
N ARG A 323 3.83 11.10 14.98
CA ARG A 323 4.31 10.44 16.21
C ARG A 323 5.73 9.89 16.02
N SER A 324 6.47 9.75 17.12
CA SER A 324 7.82 9.18 17.10
C SER A 324 7.82 7.66 16.94
N MET A 325 6.69 6.98 17.18
CA MET A 325 6.54 5.54 17.04
C MET A 325 5.68 5.19 15.83
N CYS A 326 6.02 4.10 15.14
CA CYS A 326 5.21 3.60 14.05
C CYS A 326 3.91 2.98 14.58
N ASN A 327 2.91 2.88 13.72
CA ASN A 327 1.57 2.38 14.02
C ASN A 327 1.60 1.01 14.68
N GLU A 328 2.50 0.13 14.23
CA GLU A 328 2.67 -1.20 14.82
C GLU A 328 3.16 -1.13 16.28
N CYS A 329 4.20 -0.35 16.56
CA CYS A 329 4.70 -0.15 17.92
C CYS A 329 3.70 0.60 18.81
N ASP A 330 2.97 1.54 18.24
CA ASP A 330 1.90 2.29 18.92
C ASP A 330 0.77 1.33 19.33
N ASN A 331 0.32 0.47 18.41
CA ASN A 331 -0.68 -0.56 18.66
C ASN A 331 -0.22 -1.58 19.72
N ILE A 332 1.05 -2.01 19.68
CA ILE A 332 1.63 -2.90 20.71
C ILE A 332 1.59 -2.21 22.07
N ARG A 333 2.07 -0.96 22.16
CA ARG A 333 2.07 -0.19 23.41
C ARG A 333 0.65 -0.04 23.95
N ASP A 334 -0.29 0.34 23.10
CA ASP A 334 -1.68 0.56 23.49
C ASP A 334 -2.36 -0.76 23.91
N GLY A 335 -2.04 -1.87 23.25
CA GLY A 335 -2.44 -3.21 23.64
C GLY A 335 -1.92 -3.62 25.02
N ILE A 336 -0.62 -3.45 25.27
CA ILE A 336 0.03 -3.71 26.56
C ILE A 336 -0.62 -2.84 27.65
N ASN A 337 -0.75 -1.54 27.42
CA ASN A 337 -1.37 -0.60 28.35
C ASN A 337 -2.82 -1.00 28.67
N ARG A 338 -3.58 -1.46 27.67
CA ARG A 338 -4.95 -1.94 27.86
C ARG A 338 -5.01 -3.18 28.75
N PHE A 339 -4.12 -4.15 28.57
CA PHE A 339 -4.06 -5.34 29.44
C PHE A 339 -3.56 -5.00 30.85
N GLN A 340 -2.60 -4.08 30.98
CA GLN A 340 -2.12 -3.58 32.27
C GLN A 340 -3.24 -2.89 33.07
N LYS A 341 -4.05 -2.04 32.42
CA LYS A 341 -5.24 -1.44 33.06
C LYS A 341 -6.27 -2.49 33.45
N LYS A 342 -6.50 -3.50 32.59
CA LYS A 342 -7.39 -4.63 32.89
C LYS A 342 -6.92 -5.42 34.10
N LEU A 343 -5.61 -5.67 34.20
CA LEU A 343 -4.98 -6.37 35.31
C LEU A 343 -5.14 -5.59 36.62
N LEU A 344 -4.89 -4.28 36.62
CA LEU A 344 -5.11 -3.44 37.82
C LEU A 344 -6.55 -3.48 38.29
N ALA A 345 -7.51 -3.33 37.38
CA ALA A 345 -8.93 -3.44 37.71
C ALA A 345 -9.29 -4.83 38.28
N ALA A 346 -8.70 -5.90 37.74
CA ALA A 346 -8.91 -7.26 38.23
C ALA A 346 -8.34 -7.48 39.65
N ILE A 347 -7.12 -6.98 39.90
CA ILE A 347 -6.47 -6.99 41.21
C ILE A 347 -7.33 -6.23 42.22
N PHE A 348 -7.79 -5.02 41.87
CA PHE A 348 -8.65 -4.21 42.74
C PHE A 348 -9.94 -4.95 43.10
N ILE A 349 -10.70 -5.46 42.12
CA ILE A 349 -11.97 -6.16 42.36
C ILE A 349 -11.75 -7.37 43.29
N THR A 350 -10.64 -8.10 43.11
CA THR A 350 -10.30 -9.25 43.95
C THR A 350 -9.98 -8.82 45.38
N LEU A 351 -9.10 -7.82 45.55
CA LEU A 351 -8.73 -7.30 46.87
C LEU A 351 -9.90 -6.64 47.61
N LYS A 352 -10.80 -5.96 46.89
CA LYS A 352 -12.03 -5.43 47.48
C LYS A 352 -12.91 -6.55 48.03
N SER A 353 -13.12 -7.60 47.25
CA SER A 353 -13.95 -8.74 47.68
C SER A 353 -13.33 -9.54 48.81
N GLU A 354 -12.01 -9.72 48.84
CA GLU A 354 -11.31 -10.54 49.83
C GLU A 354 -10.92 -9.79 51.10
N LYS A 355 -10.59 -8.50 50.98
CA LYS A 355 -9.96 -7.71 52.06
C LYS A 355 -10.64 -6.36 52.31
N GLY A 356 -11.77 -6.07 51.65
CA GLY A 356 -12.47 -4.80 51.81
C GLY A 356 -11.68 -3.58 51.33
N MET A 357 -10.72 -3.77 50.43
CA MET A 357 -9.86 -2.69 49.92
C MET A 357 -10.67 -1.56 49.27
N ILE A 358 -10.37 -0.33 49.66
CA ILE A 358 -10.98 0.89 49.09
C ILE A 358 -10.15 1.45 47.93
N VAL A 359 -10.76 2.30 47.09
CA VAL A 359 -10.16 2.81 45.84
C VAL A 359 -8.91 3.64 46.12
N GLU A 360 -8.98 4.56 47.08
CA GLU A 360 -7.91 5.49 47.43
C GLU A 360 -6.66 4.75 47.89
N GLU A 361 -6.83 3.76 48.78
CA GLU A 361 -5.75 2.91 49.27
C GLU A 361 -5.11 2.11 48.13
N PHE A 362 -5.92 1.55 47.23
CA PHE A 362 -5.42 0.81 46.07
C PHE A 362 -4.57 1.69 45.16
N LEU A 363 -5.07 2.86 44.79
CA LEU A 363 -4.36 3.79 43.88
C LEU A 363 -3.06 4.29 44.51
N GLN A 364 -3.05 4.61 45.81
CA GLN A 364 -1.83 4.99 46.51
C GLN A 364 -0.75 3.90 46.42
N ARG A 365 -1.13 2.61 46.53
CA ARG A 365 -0.18 1.48 46.37
C ARG A 365 0.34 1.37 44.94
N VAL A 366 -0.51 1.61 43.94
CA VAL A 366 -0.10 1.62 42.52
C VAL A 366 0.90 2.74 42.25
N ASP A 367 0.65 3.95 42.76
CA ASP A 367 1.53 5.11 42.56
C ASP A 367 2.89 4.94 43.25
N GLN A 368 2.92 4.23 44.37
CA GLN A 368 4.15 3.81 45.05
C GLN A 368 4.90 2.68 44.32
N GLY A 369 4.38 2.18 43.20
CA GLY A 369 4.97 1.08 42.44
C GLY A 369 4.94 -0.26 43.19
N ARG A 370 4.05 -0.43 44.18
CA ARG A 370 3.96 -1.67 44.94
C ARG A 370 3.44 -2.80 44.05
N LYS A 371 4.06 -3.96 44.18
CA LYS A 371 3.57 -5.21 43.59
C LYS A 371 2.54 -5.86 44.52
N PHE A 372 1.57 -6.55 43.93
CA PHE A 372 0.49 -7.20 44.64
C PHE A 372 0.73 -8.71 44.70
N ASP A 373 0.61 -9.26 45.90
CA ASP A 373 0.60 -10.70 46.13
C ASP A 373 -0.87 -11.17 46.22
N VAL A 374 -1.54 -11.21 45.06
CA VAL A 374 -2.94 -11.61 44.94
C VAL A 374 -3.10 -12.65 43.83
N ASP A 375 -3.81 -13.72 44.15
CA ASP A 375 -4.10 -14.82 43.23
C ASP A 375 -5.46 -14.59 42.57
N VAL A 376 -5.49 -13.71 41.56
CA VAL A 376 -6.74 -13.37 40.88
C VAL A 376 -7.24 -14.57 40.09
N LYS A 377 -8.42 -15.06 40.48
CA LYS A 377 -9.08 -16.20 39.86
C LYS A 377 -10.52 -15.88 39.49
N CYS A 378 -11.01 -16.49 38.42
CA CYS A 378 -12.42 -16.41 38.08
C CYS A 378 -13.28 -16.99 39.22
N PRO A 379 -14.29 -16.27 39.73
CA PRO A 379 -15.13 -16.76 40.82
C PRO A 379 -15.99 -17.97 40.42
N GLY A 380 -16.27 -18.14 39.12
CA GLY A 380 -17.10 -19.25 38.63
C GLY A 380 -16.34 -20.57 38.43
N CYS A 381 -15.10 -20.52 37.93
CA CYS A 381 -14.36 -21.74 37.55
C CYS A 381 -12.91 -21.78 38.03
N ARG A 382 -12.49 -20.80 38.83
CA ARG A 382 -11.12 -20.68 39.39
C ARG A 382 -9.99 -20.61 38.37
N LEU A 383 -10.29 -20.38 37.08
CA LEU A 383 -9.28 -20.08 36.06
C LEU A 383 -8.40 -18.92 36.55
N ASP A 384 -7.12 -18.91 36.22
CA ASP A 384 -6.17 -17.89 36.70
C ASP A 384 -5.95 -16.77 35.65
N LEU A 385 -4.98 -15.88 35.92
CA LEU A 385 -4.63 -14.77 35.05
C LEU A 385 -3.84 -15.12 33.79
N HIS A 386 -3.49 -16.40 33.55
CA HIS A 386 -2.96 -16.82 32.25
C HIS A 386 -3.86 -16.40 31.10
N PHE A 387 -5.16 -16.41 31.40
CA PHE A 387 -6.22 -16.16 30.45
C PHE A 387 -6.71 -14.71 30.51
N LEU A 388 -5.93 -13.76 31.06
CA LEU A 388 -6.33 -12.35 31.22
C LEU A 388 -7.06 -11.75 29.99
N PRO A 389 -6.64 -12.01 28.73
CA PRO A 389 -7.38 -11.54 27.56
C PRO A 389 -8.84 -11.98 27.50
N SER A 390 -9.14 -13.20 27.93
CA SER A 390 -10.47 -13.77 27.93
C SER A 390 -11.39 -13.27 29.04
N TYR A 391 -10.86 -12.61 30.07
CA TYR A 391 -11.71 -12.09 31.14
C TYR A 391 -12.62 -10.96 30.68
N ASP A 392 -13.70 -10.72 31.40
CA ASP A 392 -14.56 -9.57 31.20
C ASP A 392 -15.11 -9.09 32.56
N PHE A 393 -15.65 -7.88 32.55
CA PHE A 393 -16.31 -7.28 33.70
C PHE A 393 -17.79 -7.58 33.60
N HIS A 394 -18.25 -8.57 34.36
CA HIS A 394 -19.66 -8.92 34.45
C HIS A 394 -20.38 -7.92 35.34
N HIS A 395 -21.48 -7.37 34.83
CA HIS A 395 -22.40 -6.51 35.57
C HIS A 395 -23.52 -7.37 36.14
N PRO A 396 -23.53 -7.68 37.46
CA PRO A 396 -24.60 -8.49 38.05
C PRO A 396 -25.96 -7.83 37.88
N ASN A 397 -26.00 -6.49 37.96
CA ASN A 397 -27.14 -5.67 37.59
C ASN A 397 -26.84 -4.92 36.28
N PRO A 398 -27.42 -5.31 35.13
CA PRO A 398 -27.23 -4.59 33.88
C PRO A 398 -27.75 -3.15 33.87
N ALA A 399 -28.71 -2.79 34.76
CA ALA A 399 -29.33 -1.47 34.79
C ALA A 399 -28.40 -0.37 35.29
N ILE A 400 -27.38 -0.71 36.11
CA ILE A 400 -26.39 0.25 36.61
C ILE A 400 -25.21 0.46 35.64
N LYS A 401 -25.14 -0.33 34.56
CA LYS A 401 -24.06 -0.22 33.58
C LYS A 401 -24.16 1.08 32.79
N THR A 402 -23.14 1.91 32.90
CA THR A 402 -23.02 3.19 32.20
C THR A 402 -22.07 3.12 31.01
N VAL A 403 -21.08 2.22 31.04
CA VAL A 403 -20.01 2.19 30.02
C VAL A 403 -19.58 0.77 29.65
N SER A 404 -19.07 0.61 28.42
CA SER A 404 -18.47 -0.65 27.97
C SER A 404 -16.96 -0.65 28.22
N TRP A 405 -16.35 -1.83 28.42
CA TRP A 405 -14.90 -1.94 28.59
C TRP A 405 -14.11 -1.29 27.46
N LYS A 406 -14.60 -1.34 26.21
CA LYS A 406 -13.94 -0.67 25.06
C LYS A 406 -13.82 0.85 25.28
N LYS A 407 -14.86 1.49 25.80
CA LYS A 407 -14.87 2.92 26.12
C LYS A 407 -14.14 3.23 27.42
N LEU A 408 -14.19 2.31 28.38
CA LEU A 408 -13.56 2.50 29.68
C LEU A 408 -12.02 2.35 29.61
N ALA A 409 -11.51 1.43 28.79
CA ALA A 409 -10.08 1.13 28.68
C ALA A 409 -9.20 2.31 28.22
N VAL A 410 -9.77 3.31 27.55
CA VAL A 410 -9.04 4.52 27.14
C VAL A 410 -8.91 5.55 28.27
N LYS A 411 -9.68 5.42 29.36
CA LYS A 411 -9.64 6.32 30.53
C LYS A 411 -8.44 6.08 31.42
N LYS A 412 -8.20 6.97 32.39
CA LYS A 412 -7.19 6.80 33.45
C LYS A 412 -7.56 5.62 34.37
N VAL A 413 -6.57 5.01 35.01
CA VAL A 413 -6.78 3.85 35.90
C VAL A 413 -7.79 4.16 37.02
N GLU A 414 -7.66 5.33 37.64
CA GLU A 414 -8.60 5.84 38.65
C GLU A 414 -10.04 5.84 38.15
N GLU A 415 -10.31 6.51 37.01
CA GLU A 415 -11.64 6.53 36.40
C GLU A 415 -12.18 5.12 36.09
N ILE A 416 -11.32 4.22 35.62
CA ILE A 416 -11.67 2.82 35.36
C ILE A 416 -12.14 2.13 36.63
N ILE A 417 -11.34 2.22 37.70
CA ILE A 417 -11.60 1.54 38.98
C ILE A 417 -12.86 2.10 39.63
N THR A 418 -12.98 3.41 39.75
CA THR A 418 -14.16 4.06 40.34
C THR A 418 -15.43 3.70 39.57
N THR A 419 -15.37 3.64 38.24
CA THR A 419 -16.53 3.24 37.43
C THR A 419 -16.91 1.79 37.66
N LEU A 420 -15.95 0.86 37.61
CA LEU A 420 -16.23 -0.58 37.82
C LEU A 420 -16.72 -0.86 39.24
N ASP A 421 -16.23 -0.09 40.22
CA ASP A 421 -16.62 -0.20 41.61
C ASP A 421 -18.08 0.24 41.82
N LYS A 422 -18.43 1.41 41.29
CA LYS A 422 -19.80 1.94 41.30
C LYS A 422 -20.77 1.02 40.57
N GLU A 423 -20.33 0.41 39.47
CA GLU A 423 -21.09 -0.56 38.68
C GLU A 423 -21.11 -1.96 39.30
N GLN A 424 -20.49 -2.16 40.48
CA GLN A 424 -20.43 -3.43 41.22
C GLN A 424 -20.01 -4.61 40.33
N CYS A 425 -19.00 -4.37 39.49
CA CYS A 425 -18.56 -5.36 38.51
C CYS A 425 -17.88 -6.55 39.18
N VAL A 426 -18.12 -7.75 38.64
CA VAL A 426 -17.40 -8.97 38.98
C VAL A 426 -16.45 -9.33 37.84
N PHE A 427 -15.20 -9.64 38.17
CA PHE A 427 -14.21 -10.03 37.16
C PHE A 427 -14.32 -11.53 36.86
N MET A 428 -14.75 -11.91 35.65
CA MET A 428 -15.04 -13.30 35.29
C MET A 428 -14.33 -13.71 34.01
N CYS A 429 -13.95 -14.98 33.88
CA CYS A 429 -13.46 -15.49 32.60
C CYS A 429 -14.59 -15.49 31.56
N GLY A 430 -14.22 -15.41 30.28
CA GLY A 430 -15.14 -15.28 29.17
C GLY A 430 -16.16 -16.42 29.09
N ASN A 431 -15.75 -17.67 29.34
CA ASN A 431 -16.66 -18.82 29.37
C ASN A 431 -17.75 -18.63 30.43
N CYS A 432 -17.38 -18.36 31.69
CA CYS A 432 -18.34 -18.15 32.77
C CYS A 432 -19.22 -16.92 32.54
N HIS A 433 -18.64 -15.84 32.00
CA HIS A 433 -19.39 -14.63 31.66
C HIS A 433 -20.47 -14.90 30.60
N ARG A 434 -20.16 -15.67 29.55
CA ARG A 434 -21.13 -16.08 28.52
C ARG A 434 -22.22 -16.99 29.05
N LEU A 435 -21.86 -17.97 29.89
CA LEU A 435 -22.83 -18.87 30.52
C LEU A 435 -23.82 -18.08 31.40
N LYS A 436 -23.32 -17.15 32.23
CA LYS A 436 -24.18 -16.28 33.05
C LYS A 436 -25.11 -15.39 32.23
N LYS A 437 -24.66 -14.91 31.06
CA LYS A 437 -25.50 -14.11 30.15
C LYS A 437 -26.50 -14.91 29.34
N SER A 438 -26.32 -16.23 29.24
CA SER A 438 -27.14 -17.09 28.40
C SER A 438 -28.15 -17.86 29.24
N THR A 439 -28.87 -17.17 30.13
CA THR A 439 -29.84 -17.76 31.07
C THR A 439 -30.82 -18.68 30.35
N PHE A 440 -31.40 -18.23 29.23
CA PHE A 440 -32.30 -19.04 28.41
C PHE A 440 -31.69 -20.36 27.91
N ILE A 441 -30.42 -20.36 27.47
CA ILE A 441 -29.76 -21.60 27.02
C ILE A 441 -29.52 -22.53 28.21
N MET A 442 -29.21 -21.97 29.38
CA MET A 442 -28.98 -22.76 30.58
C MET A 442 -30.28 -23.33 31.15
N GLU A 443 -31.39 -22.59 31.08
CA GLU A 443 -32.72 -23.02 31.50
C GLU A 443 -33.24 -24.20 30.67
N HIS A 444 -32.91 -24.24 29.37
CA HIS A 444 -33.33 -25.29 28.43
C HIS A 444 -32.19 -26.21 28.01
N LEU A 445 -31.13 -26.34 28.82
CA LEU A 445 -29.95 -27.10 28.44
C LEU A 445 -30.30 -28.58 28.20
N ASP A 446 -31.06 -29.20 29.09
CA ASP A 446 -31.45 -30.61 28.98
C ASP A 446 -32.28 -30.87 27.72
N GLU A 447 -33.21 -29.98 27.39
CA GLU A 447 -34.00 -30.06 26.15
C GLU A 447 -33.12 -29.92 24.90
N ILE A 448 -32.11 -29.03 24.94
CA ILE A 448 -31.15 -28.87 23.83
C ILE A 448 -30.26 -30.12 23.69
N LEU A 449 -29.83 -30.70 24.81
CA LEU A 449 -28.95 -31.88 24.81
C LEU A 449 -29.69 -33.13 24.32
N THR A 450 -30.93 -33.32 24.77
CA THR A 450 -31.78 -34.48 24.40
C THR A 450 -32.52 -34.30 23.08
N GLU A 451 -32.60 -33.07 22.57
CA GLU A 451 -33.38 -32.69 21.38
C GLU A 451 -34.89 -32.98 21.52
N ASN A 452 -35.37 -33.18 22.75
CA ASN A 452 -36.77 -33.47 23.08
C ASN A 452 -37.50 -32.19 23.51
N ILE A 453 -37.85 -31.33 22.55
CA ILE A 453 -38.51 -30.04 22.79
C ILE A 453 -40.00 -30.11 22.43
N ASP A 454 -40.88 -29.81 23.38
CA ASP A 454 -42.27 -29.47 23.06
C ASP A 454 -42.39 -28.02 22.58
N TRP A 455 -42.37 -27.86 21.26
CA TRP A 455 -42.42 -26.55 20.61
C TRP A 455 -43.69 -25.74 20.92
N LYS A 456 -44.77 -26.36 21.42
CA LYS A 456 -46.04 -25.66 21.69
C LYS A 456 -45.93 -24.64 22.81
N HIS A 457 -45.00 -24.83 23.75
CA HIS A 457 -44.83 -23.95 24.92
C HIS A 457 -43.96 -22.71 24.68
N TYR A 458 -43.35 -22.59 23.50
CA TYR A 458 -42.41 -21.52 23.19
C TYR A 458 -42.97 -20.51 22.19
N ASN A 459 -42.75 -19.22 22.45
CA ASN A 459 -42.96 -18.18 21.43
C ASN A 459 -41.89 -18.28 20.32
N ASP A 460 -42.12 -17.63 19.19
CA ASP A 460 -41.26 -17.77 18.01
C ASP A 460 -39.79 -17.34 18.24
N ASN A 461 -39.55 -16.36 19.11
CA ASN A 461 -38.20 -15.94 19.47
C ASN A 461 -37.46 -17.03 20.26
N ALA A 462 -38.13 -17.61 21.25
CA ALA A 462 -37.61 -18.73 22.04
C ALA A 462 -37.36 -19.95 21.13
N ARG A 463 -38.33 -20.31 20.27
CA ARG A 463 -38.17 -21.39 19.28
C ARG A 463 -36.95 -21.18 18.39
N LYS A 464 -36.77 -19.96 17.86
CA LYS A 464 -35.62 -19.61 17.03
C LYS A 464 -34.30 -19.74 17.80
N SER A 465 -34.27 -19.32 19.06
CA SER A 465 -33.10 -19.44 19.93
C SER A 465 -32.72 -20.90 20.21
N LEU A 466 -33.71 -21.74 20.52
CA LEU A 466 -33.53 -23.19 20.73
C LEU A 466 -33.02 -23.88 19.46
N ARG A 467 -33.67 -23.65 18.30
CA ARG A 467 -33.24 -24.19 17.00
C ARG A 467 -31.79 -23.82 16.68
N ARG A 468 -31.40 -22.56 16.91
CA ARG A 468 -30.01 -22.11 16.72
C ARG A 468 -29.03 -22.88 17.63
N SER A 469 -29.42 -23.14 18.88
CA SER A 469 -28.58 -23.83 19.86
C SER A 469 -28.42 -25.31 19.54
N ILE A 470 -29.51 -26.01 19.18
CA ILE A 470 -29.46 -27.41 18.72
C ILE A 470 -28.60 -27.55 17.47
N ARG A 471 -28.80 -26.68 16.46
CA ARG A 471 -27.96 -26.72 15.25
C ARG A 471 -26.49 -26.52 15.57
N LYS A 472 -26.18 -25.56 16.45
CA LYS A 472 -24.80 -25.30 16.89
C LYS A 472 -24.20 -26.51 17.59
N LYS A 473 -24.96 -27.17 18.48
CA LYS A 473 -24.57 -28.41 19.17
C LYS A 473 -24.20 -29.49 18.15
N LYS A 474 -25.14 -29.81 17.25
CA LYS A 474 -24.96 -30.85 16.23
C LYS A 474 -23.74 -30.58 15.33
N ILE A 475 -23.59 -29.36 14.83
CA ILE A 475 -22.41 -28.96 14.04
C ILE A 475 -21.12 -29.15 14.83
N PHE A 476 -21.13 -28.78 16.12
CA PHE A 476 -19.95 -28.84 16.96
C PHE A 476 -19.56 -30.27 17.33
N GLU A 477 -20.54 -31.14 17.60
CA GLU A 477 -20.35 -32.58 17.80
C GLU A 477 -19.84 -33.24 16.52
N ASP A 478 -20.51 -33.02 15.38
CA ASP A 478 -20.19 -33.69 14.12
C ASP A 478 -18.80 -33.33 13.57
N LEU A 479 -18.37 -32.07 13.70
CA LEU A 479 -17.10 -31.61 13.14
C LEU A 479 -15.93 -31.63 14.13
N TYR A 480 -16.21 -31.50 15.43
CA TYR A 480 -15.17 -31.29 16.44
C TYR A 480 -15.33 -32.21 17.65
N ASN A 481 -16.12 -33.29 17.53
CA ASN A 481 -16.35 -34.30 18.56
C ASN A 481 -16.78 -33.71 19.92
N GLY A 482 -17.47 -32.56 19.91
CA GLY A 482 -17.93 -31.91 21.13
C GLY A 482 -16.81 -31.33 22.02
N VAL A 483 -15.58 -31.24 21.53
CA VAL A 483 -14.42 -30.76 22.28
C VAL A 483 -13.88 -29.44 21.73
N CYS A 484 -13.39 -28.58 22.63
CA CYS A 484 -12.69 -27.38 22.24
C CYS A 484 -11.40 -27.74 21.48
N TYR A 485 -11.18 -27.15 20.31
CA TYR A 485 -10.00 -27.41 19.49
C TYR A 485 -8.68 -27.16 20.22
N TYR A 486 -8.60 -26.12 21.05
CA TYR A 486 -7.36 -25.72 21.72
C TYR A 486 -7.11 -26.44 23.04
N CYS A 487 -8.07 -26.39 23.98
CA CYS A 487 -7.88 -26.98 25.31
C CYS A 487 -8.33 -28.43 25.44
N LYS A 488 -8.90 -29.02 24.38
CA LYS A 488 -9.40 -30.40 24.30
C LYS A 488 -10.46 -30.79 25.34
N LYS A 489 -10.99 -29.81 26.09
CA LYS A 489 -12.05 -30.05 27.06
C LYS A 489 -13.40 -30.26 26.34
N PRO A 490 -14.25 -31.18 26.82
CA PRO A 490 -15.65 -31.28 26.40
C PRO A 490 -16.37 -29.96 26.66
N MET A 491 -17.18 -29.51 25.69
CA MET A 491 -17.88 -28.23 25.74
C MET A 491 -19.35 -28.32 25.30
N VAL A 492 -19.87 -29.53 25.05
CA VAL A 492 -21.26 -29.76 24.64
C VAL A 492 -22.26 -29.24 25.69
N ASP A 493 -21.92 -29.32 26.97
CA ASP A 493 -22.71 -28.75 28.08
C ASP A 493 -22.58 -27.22 28.22
N LYS A 494 -21.75 -26.59 27.39
CA LYS A 494 -21.35 -25.18 27.45
C LYS A 494 -21.48 -24.49 26.09
N LEU A 495 -22.53 -24.84 25.32
CA LEU A 495 -22.80 -24.32 23.96
C LEU A 495 -22.75 -22.80 23.85
N ALA A 496 -23.26 -22.09 24.87
CA ALA A 496 -23.20 -20.64 24.96
C ALA A 496 -21.77 -20.08 24.90
N ALA A 497 -20.80 -20.82 25.42
CA ALA A 497 -19.39 -20.46 25.48
C ALA A 497 -18.57 -20.96 24.29
N ILE A 498 -19.16 -21.63 23.31
CA ILE A 498 -18.45 -22.03 22.08
C ILE A 498 -18.50 -20.91 21.04
N ASP A 499 -17.43 -20.72 20.27
CA ASP A 499 -17.39 -19.89 19.08
C ASP A 499 -16.68 -20.67 17.96
N PHE A 500 -16.96 -20.33 16.69
CA PHE A 500 -16.22 -20.86 15.55
C PHE A 500 -15.16 -19.83 15.13
N HIS A 501 -13.90 -20.27 15.07
CA HIS A 501 -12.72 -19.44 14.87
C HIS A 501 -12.05 -19.78 13.55
N HIS A 502 -11.81 -18.79 12.70
CA HIS A 502 -10.97 -18.93 11.51
C HIS A 502 -9.51 -19.11 11.91
N THR A 503 -8.91 -20.26 11.58
CA THR A 503 -7.47 -20.45 11.80
C THR A 503 -6.62 -19.80 10.70
N ILE A 504 -7.24 -19.39 9.59
CA ILE A 504 -6.62 -18.71 8.45
C ILE A 504 -7.52 -17.53 8.08
N GLU A 505 -7.10 -16.30 8.41
CA GLU A 505 -7.94 -15.09 8.24
C GLU A 505 -8.19 -14.77 6.76
N GLU A 506 -7.30 -15.17 5.85
CA GLU A 506 -7.43 -14.97 4.41
C GLU A 506 -8.58 -15.78 3.79
N LEU A 507 -9.01 -16.86 4.45
CA LEU A 507 -10.12 -17.71 4.00
C LEU A 507 -11.49 -17.27 4.54
N LYS A 508 -11.53 -16.19 5.32
CA LYS A 508 -12.74 -15.73 5.99
C LYS A 508 -13.69 -15.04 5.02
N GLU A 509 -14.72 -15.77 4.61
CA GLU A 509 -15.85 -15.22 3.84
C GLU A 509 -17.10 -15.12 4.73
N HIS A 510 -17.30 -16.04 5.67
CA HIS A 510 -18.50 -16.14 6.51
C HIS A 510 -18.18 -16.12 8.01
N THR A 511 -19.08 -15.52 8.79
CA THR A 511 -19.04 -15.54 10.25
C THR A 511 -20.24 -16.27 10.83
N TRP A 512 -20.04 -16.97 11.94
CA TRP A 512 -21.14 -17.66 12.61
C TRP A 512 -22.32 -16.72 12.90
N SER A 513 -22.04 -15.57 13.52
CA SER A 513 -23.07 -14.65 14.01
C SER A 513 -23.93 -14.00 12.93
N LYS A 514 -23.37 -13.76 11.73
CA LYS A 514 -24.06 -13.04 10.66
C LYS A 514 -24.59 -13.97 9.57
N ASP A 515 -23.80 -14.98 9.20
CA ASP A 515 -24.00 -15.67 7.93
C ASP A 515 -24.49 -17.11 8.12
N LEU A 516 -24.00 -17.80 9.16
CA LEU A 516 -24.19 -19.25 9.33
C LEU A 516 -25.26 -19.63 10.36
N ARG A 517 -25.36 -18.89 11.48
CA ARG A 517 -26.23 -19.25 12.63
C ARG A 517 -27.70 -19.47 12.26
N ASP A 518 -28.19 -18.71 11.29
CA ASP A 518 -29.60 -18.71 10.88
C ASP A 518 -29.89 -19.65 9.70
N LYS A 519 -28.88 -20.32 9.13
CA LYS A 519 -29.07 -21.25 8.02
C LYS A 519 -29.63 -22.58 8.49
N GLU A 520 -30.62 -23.09 7.77
CA GLU A 520 -31.30 -24.36 8.10
C GLU A 520 -30.52 -25.57 7.58
N ASP A 521 -29.85 -25.42 6.43
CA ASP A 521 -29.00 -26.46 5.84
C ASP A 521 -27.70 -26.64 6.65
N ILE A 522 -27.72 -27.58 7.58
CA ILE A 522 -26.59 -27.92 8.46
C ILE A 522 -25.39 -28.42 7.64
N GLU A 523 -25.62 -29.22 6.58
CA GLU A 523 -24.55 -29.79 5.78
C GLU A 523 -23.83 -28.73 4.95
N TRP A 524 -24.58 -27.75 4.43
CA TRP A 524 -23.97 -26.58 3.81
C TRP A 524 -23.13 -25.78 4.82
N VAL A 525 -23.65 -25.52 6.03
CA VAL A 525 -22.89 -24.81 7.08
C VAL A 525 -21.59 -25.56 7.41
N LYS A 526 -21.65 -26.88 7.59
CA LYS A 526 -20.46 -27.71 7.84
C LYS A 526 -19.43 -27.60 6.73
N LYS A 527 -19.86 -27.67 5.46
CA LYS A 527 -18.99 -27.50 4.29
C LYS A 527 -18.29 -26.14 4.30
N ILE A 528 -19.00 -25.05 4.65
CA ILE A 528 -18.40 -23.72 4.77
C ILE A 528 -17.36 -23.68 5.90
N LEU A 529 -17.69 -24.19 7.09
CA LEU A 529 -16.76 -24.22 8.22
C LEU A 529 -15.46 -24.97 7.86
N LEU A 530 -15.58 -26.12 7.19
CA LEU A 530 -14.41 -26.90 6.72
C LEU A 530 -13.63 -26.18 5.61
N LYS A 531 -14.33 -25.58 4.64
CA LYS A 531 -13.72 -24.81 3.54
C LYS A 531 -12.89 -23.65 4.08
N GLU A 532 -13.42 -22.91 5.04
CA GLU A 532 -12.78 -21.74 5.63
C GLU A 532 -11.81 -22.06 6.78
N LYS A 533 -11.53 -23.35 7.03
CA LYS A 533 -10.68 -23.82 8.12
C LYS A 533 -11.09 -23.21 9.48
N GLN A 534 -12.39 -23.21 9.74
CA GLN A 534 -12.90 -22.82 11.05
C GLN A 534 -12.74 -23.99 12.04
N VAL A 535 -12.51 -23.66 13.30
CA VAL A 535 -12.46 -24.62 14.41
C VAL A 535 -13.44 -24.24 15.51
N GLY A 536 -14.04 -25.23 16.17
CA GLY A 536 -14.85 -25.00 17.36
C GLY A 536 -13.97 -24.74 18.59
N ALA A 537 -14.04 -23.54 19.17
CA ALA A 537 -13.23 -23.13 20.31
C ALA A 537 -14.10 -22.64 21.47
N CYS A 538 -13.71 -22.94 22.71
CA CYS A 538 -14.31 -22.24 23.85
C CYS A 538 -13.91 -20.77 23.83
N HIS A 539 -14.75 -19.91 24.39
CA HIS A 539 -14.59 -18.46 24.36
C HIS A 539 -13.26 -18.01 24.96
N ASN A 540 -12.80 -18.68 26.03
CA ASN A 540 -11.49 -18.40 26.61
C ASN A 540 -10.34 -18.65 25.62
N CYS A 541 -10.32 -19.82 24.98
CA CYS A 541 -9.30 -20.14 23.99
C CYS A 541 -9.40 -19.22 22.76
N HIS A 542 -10.61 -18.97 22.27
CA HIS A 542 -10.84 -18.06 21.14
C HIS A 542 -10.24 -16.66 21.37
N TYR A 543 -10.41 -16.12 22.58
CA TYR A 543 -9.79 -14.83 22.95
C TYR A 543 -8.28 -14.92 23.12
N MET A 544 -7.75 -16.04 23.59
CA MET A 544 -6.30 -16.22 23.74
C MET A 544 -5.59 -16.25 22.39
N GLU A 545 -6.14 -16.95 21.40
CA GLU A 545 -5.56 -17.03 20.05
C GLU A 545 -5.51 -15.67 19.37
N THR A 546 -6.55 -14.86 19.56
CA THR A 546 -6.62 -13.52 18.97
C THR A 546 -5.81 -12.47 19.77
N ALA A 547 -5.31 -12.80 20.96
CA ALA A 547 -4.60 -11.89 21.85
C ALA A 547 -3.07 -11.89 21.65
N ILE A 548 -2.64 -11.76 20.39
CA ILE A 548 -1.22 -11.78 19.98
C ILE A 548 -0.35 -10.88 20.87
N TYR A 549 -0.78 -9.65 21.14
CA TYR A 549 -0.02 -8.70 21.96
C TYR A 549 0.15 -9.16 23.41
N PHE A 550 -0.88 -9.79 23.99
CA PHE A 550 -0.75 -10.33 25.34
C PHE A 550 0.20 -11.51 25.34
N ASN A 551 0.04 -12.47 24.42
CA ASN A 551 0.87 -13.67 24.37
C ASN A 551 2.35 -13.32 24.22
N ASN A 552 2.67 -12.35 23.35
CA ASN A 552 4.05 -11.92 23.11
C ASN A 552 4.66 -11.08 24.25
N ASN A 553 3.84 -10.52 25.16
CA ASN A 553 4.30 -9.61 26.22
C ASN A 553 3.76 -10.02 27.60
N LYS A 554 3.42 -11.31 27.77
CA LYS A 554 2.67 -11.79 28.94
C LYS A 554 3.44 -11.54 30.24
N TYR A 555 4.74 -11.86 30.26
CA TYR A 555 5.60 -11.63 31.41
C TYR A 555 5.65 -10.13 31.78
N ASP A 556 5.91 -9.25 30.82
CA ASP A 556 6.01 -7.80 31.04
C ASP A 556 4.69 -7.19 31.54
N ILE A 557 3.55 -7.66 31.02
CA ILE A 557 2.23 -7.20 31.44
C ILE A 557 1.96 -7.59 32.89
N LEU A 558 2.22 -8.85 33.24
CA LEU A 558 1.89 -9.41 34.55
C LEU A 558 2.89 -8.97 35.63
N SER A 559 4.19 -9.05 35.36
CA SER A 559 5.27 -8.77 36.31
C SER A 559 5.36 -7.29 36.74
N LYS A 560 4.73 -6.39 35.99
CA LYS A 560 4.62 -4.97 36.35
C LYS A 560 3.88 -4.75 37.66
N TYR A 561 2.83 -5.52 37.92
CA TYR A 561 1.97 -5.32 39.11
C TYR A 561 1.88 -6.54 40.01
N LEU A 562 2.23 -7.74 39.55
CA LEU A 562 2.21 -8.94 40.39
C LEU A 562 3.57 -9.21 41.03
N SER A 563 3.55 -9.72 42.27
CA SER A 563 4.74 -10.16 43.00
C SER A 563 5.45 -11.29 42.22
N SER A 564 6.74 -11.48 42.45
CA SER A 564 7.49 -12.61 41.87
C SER A 564 6.91 -13.97 42.28
N ASN A 565 6.35 -14.08 43.49
CA ASN A 565 5.69 -15.29 43.97
C ASN A 565 4.47 -15.66 43.13
N ILE A 566 3.63 -14.68 42.77
CA ILE A 566 2.48 -14.92 41.88
C ILE A 566 2.94 -15.25 40.46
N ILE A 567 3.94 -14.54 39.92
CA ILE A 567 4.49 -14.84 38.60
C ILE A 567 5.01 -16.27 38.51
N LYS A 568 5.73 -16.73 39.54
CA LYS A 568 6.20 -18.12 39.63
C LYS A 568 5.06 -19.14 39.73
N LYS A 569 3.99 -18.84 40.49
CA LYS A 569 2.78 -19.69 40.53
C LYS A 569 2.10 -19.79 39.16
N LEU A 570 2.22 -18.73 38.34
CA LEU A 570 1.76 -18.72 36.96
C LEU A 570 2.77 -19.37 35.99
N GLY A 571 3.84 -20.01 36.46
CA GLY A 571 4.80 -20.69 35.57
C GLY A 571 5.45 -19.78 34.52
N LEU A 572 5.69 -18.51 34.87
CA LEU A 572 6.29 -17.48 34.01
C LEU A 572 7.66 -17.02 34.49
#